data_AF-A0A0F9UPV3-F1
#
_entry.id   AF-A0A0F9UPV3-F1
#
_cell.length_a   1.000
_cell.length_b   1.000
_cell.length_c   1.000
_cell.angle_alpha   90.00
_cell.angle_beta   90.00
_cell.angle_gamma   90.00
#
_symmetry.space_group_name_H-M   'P 1'
#
loop_
_entity.id
_entity.type
_entity.pdbx_description
1 polymer ?
#
loop_
_entity_poly.entity_id
_entity_poly.type
_entity_poly.pdbx_seq_one_letter_code
_entity_poly.pdbx_strand_id
1 'polypeptide(L)'
;MGKSRDNSGVWMAALTGAVIGSTVAVLYAPRSGRETRTIIRKEVESTTEKLNDTVLDLKESVVEKIDKDGNGFGYFLGSQIARIAFFTNEIMKALDKELKELEIKNVI
;
A
#
# COMPACT_ATOMS: atom_id res chain seq x y z
N MET A 1 -6.83 -32.03 15.58
CA MET A 1 -5.78 -31.00 15.75
C MET A 1 -6.39 -29.64 15.48
N GLY A 2 -6.47 -28.79 16.51
CA GLY A 2 -7.04 -27.45 16.41
C GLY A 2 -6.12 -26.54 15.61
N LYS A 3 -6.63 -25.95 14.52
CA LYS A 3 -5.93 -24.96 13.72
C LYS A 3 -6.10 -23.61 14.40
N SER A 4 -5.14 -23.21 15.22
CA SER A 4 -5.06 -21.85 15.77
C SER A 4 -5.09 -20.88 14.58
N ARG A 5 -6.14 -20.07 14.46
CA ARG A 5 -6.14 -18.93 13.54
C ARG A 5 -5.08 -17.98 14.10
N ASP A 6 -3.92 -17.97 13.46
CA ASP A 6 -2.84 -17.06 13.75
C ASP A 6 -3.20 -15.70 13.17
N ASN A 7 -3.64 -14.80 14.05
CA ASN A 7 -3.94 -13.41 13.67
C ASN A 7 -2.72 -12.75 12.99
N SER A 8 -1.52 -13.29 13.23
CA SER A 8 -0.24 -13.01 12.56
C SER A 8 -0.38 -12.67 11.07
N GLY A 9 -1.11 -13.48 10.29
CA GLY A 9 -1.24 -13.26 8.84
C GLY A 9 -1.94 -11.95 8.48
N VAL A 10 -2.94 -11.53 9.28
CA VAL A 10 -3.68 -10.28 9.06
C VAL A 10 -2.83 -9.07 9.40
N TRP A 11 -2.07 -9.13 10.50
CA TRP A 11 -1.14 -8.05 10.88
C TRP A 11 -0.01 -7.90 9.86
N MET A 12 0.52 -9.02 9.35
CA MET A 12 1.53 -9.01 8.28
C MET A 12 0.97 -8.40 6.99
N ALA A 13 -0.22 -8.82 6.56
CA ALA A 13 -0.86 -8.25 5.37
C ALA A 13 -1.14 -6.74 5.52
N ALA A 14 -1.59 -6.29 6.71
CA ALA A 14 -1.81 -4.88 7.00
C ALA A 14 -0.49 -4.07 6.98
N LEU A 15 0.59 -4.60 7.55
CA LEU A 15 1.91 -3.96 7.53
C LEU A 15 2.48 -3.87 6.11
N THR A 16 2.41 -4.97 5.34
CA THR A 16 2.86 -4.96 3.94
C THR A 16 2.04 -3.98 3.10
N GLY A 17 0.71 -3.95 3.30
CA GLY A 17 -0.17 -2.98 2.66
C GLY A 17 0.15 -1.54 3.06
N ALA A 18 0.46 -1.30 4.34
CA ALA A 18 0.84 0.02 4.84
C ALA A 18 2.19 0.49 4.30
N VAL A 19 3.18 -0.38 4.15
CA VAL A 19 4.47 -0.01 3.53
C VAL A 19 4.26 0.42 2.08
N ILE A 20 3.51 -0.37 1.30
CA ILE A 20 3.24 -0.05 -0.11
C ILE A 20 2.41 1.25 -0.20
N GLY A 21 1.35 1.37 0.61
CA GLY A 21 0.48 2.55 0.62
C GLY A 21 1.17 3.81 1.10
N SER A 22 1.99 3.71 2.15
CA SER A 22 2.77 4.85 2.68
C SER A 22 3.85 5.31 1.72
N THR A 23 4.45 4.40 0.95
CA THR A 23 5.42 4.77 -0.08
C THR A 23 4.78 5.72 -1.09
N VAL A 24 3.59 5.37 -1.61
CA VAL A 24 2.85 6.23 -2.55
C VAL A 24 2.40 7.54 -1.87
N ALA A 25 1.94 7.48 -0.62
CA ALA A 25 1.49 8.66 0.12
C ALA A 25 2.62 9.66 0.40
N VAL A 26 3.81 9.16 0.75
CA VAL A 26 5.02 9.98 0.97
C VAL A 26 5.52 10.58 -0.33
N LEU A 27 5.50 9.81 -1.43
CA LEU A 27 5.86 10.32 -2.75
C LEU A 27 4.89 11.41 -3.24
N TYR A 28 3.61 11.32 -2.89
CA TYR A 28 2.61 12.32 -3.26
C TYR A 28 2.73 13.62 -2.44
N ALA A 29 3.19 13.54 -1.18
CA ALA A 29 3.29 14.68 -0.27
C ALA A 29 4.73 14.91 0.23
N PRO A 30 5.60 15.58 -0.56
CA PRO A 30 6.92 15.97 -0.07
C PRO A 30 6.79 17.11 0.96
N ARG A 31 7.19 16.84 2.21
CA ARG A 31 7.28 17.85 3.29
C ARG A 31 8.62 17.80 3.99
N SER A 32 9.06 18.93 4.53
CA SER A 32 10.32 19.00 5.28
C SER A 32 10.19 18.25 6.62
N GLY A 33 11.26 17.58 7.08
CA GLY A 33 11.20 16.78 8.32
C GLY A 33 10.80 17.57 9.58
N ARG A 34 11.12 18.87 9.62
CA ARG A 34 10.76 19.78 10.73
C ARG A 34 9.26 20.09 10.75
N GLU A 35 8.66 20.24 9.58
CA GLU A 35 7.21 20.38 9.43
C GLU A 35 6.51 19.05 9.70
N THR A 36 7.02 17.94 9.18
CA THR A 36 6.45 16.60 9.38
C THR A 36 6.34 16.25 10.85
N ARG A 37 7.36 16.52 11.68
CA ARG A 37 7.29 16.26 13.12
C ARG A 37 6.25 17.13 13.84
N THR A 38 6.14 18.40 13.44
CA THR A 38 5.16 19.34 14.00
C THR A 38 3.73 18.95 13.61
N ILE A 39 3.55 18.57 12.34
CA ILE A 39 2.28 18.13 11.77
C ILE A 39 1.87 16.82 12.43
N ILE A 40 2.71 15.78 12.46
CA ILE A 40 2.40 14.50 13.12
C ILE A 40 1.90 14.74 14.54
N ARG A 41 2.57 15.59 15.33
CA ARG A 41 2.14 15.86 16.71
C ARG A 41 0.76 16.49 16.79
N LYS A 42 0.47 17.49 15.95
CA LYS A 42 -0.82 18.21 15.94
C LYS A 42 -1.95 17.38 15.34
N GLU A 43 -1.66 16.71 14.22
CA GLU A 43 -2.59 15.90 13.46
C GLU A 43 -2.98 14.65 14.25
N VAL A 44 -2.04 13.98 14.93
CA VAL A 44 -2.35 12.79 15.74
C VAL A 44 -3.36 13.13 16.83
N GLU A 45 -3.20 14.26 17.52
CA GLU A 45 -4.10 14.66 18.61
C GLU A 45 -5.50 15.03 18.11
N SER A 46 -5.62 15.73 16.98
CA SER A 46 -6.92 16.15 16.44
C SER A 46 -7.64 15.07 15.63
N THR A 47 -6.90 14.08 15.13
CA THR A 47 -7.38 13.11 14.14
C THR A 47 -7.76 11.80 14.81
N THR A 48 -7.17 11.43 15.95
CA THR A 48 -7.57 10.23 16.70
C THR A 48 -9.04 10.20 17.08
N GLU A 49 -9.59 11.32 17.59
CA GLU A 49 -11.02 11.38 17.96
C GLU A 49 -11.93 11.22 16.74
N LYS A 50 -11.67 11.96 15.66
CA LYS A 50 -12.49 11.91 14.43
C LYS A 50 -12.32 10.60 13.66
N LEU A 51 -11.14 9.99 13.75
CA LEU A 51 -10.87 8.72 13.11
C LEU A 51 -11.62 7.60 13.78
N ASN A 52 -11.76 7.57 15.11
CA ASN A 52 -12.37 6.41 15.76
C ASN A 52 -13.82 6.20 15.29
N ASP A 53 -14.60 7.28 15.24
CA ASP A 53 -15.99 7.24 14.77
C ASP A 53 -16.04 6.89 13.27
N THR A 54 -15.24 7.56 12.44
CA THR A 54 -15.22 7.32 10.99
C THR A 54 -14.72 5.90 10.64
N VAL A 55 -13.75 5.37 11.40
CA VAL A 55 -13.18 4.03 11.18
C VAL A 55 -14.18 2.95 11.55
N LEU A 56 -14.99 3.15 12.59
CA LEU A 56 -16.06 2.21 12.94
C LEU A 56 -17.10 2.11 11.81
N ASP A 57 -17.59 3.26 11.32
CA ASP A 57 -18.57 3.32 10.22
C ASP A 57 -18.01 2.74 8.90
N LEU A 58 -16.75 3.06 8.59
CA LEU A 58 -16.06 2.53 7.41
C LEU A 58 -15.86 1.02 7.52
N LYS A 59 -15.49 0.52 8.70
CA LYS A 59 -15.30 -0.91 8.92
C LYS A 59 -16.61 -1.66 8.70
N GLU A 60 -17.72 -1.16 9.22
CA GLU A 60 -19.04 -1.78 9.03
C GLU A 60 -19.44 -1.79 7.55
N SER A 61 -19.31 -0.65 6.86
CA SER A 61 -19.63 -0.53 5.43
C SER A 61 -18.73 -1.41 4.54
N VAL A 62 -17.45 -1.55 4.87
CA VAL A 62 -16.49 -2.39 4.14
C VAL A 62 -16.77 -3.86 4.36
N VAL A 63 -17.03 -4.27 5.61
CA VAL A 63 -17.40 -5.66 5.92
C VAL A 63 -18.71 -6.02 5.23
N GLU A 64 -19.71 -5.15 5.26
CA GLU A 64 -21.00 -5.40 4.59
C GLU A 64 -20.84 -5.53 3.06
N LYS A 65 -20.04 -4.66 2.44
CA LYS A 65 -19.76 -4.74 0.99
C LYS A 65 -18.95 -5.98 0.62
N ILE A 66 -18.01 -6.41 1.45
CA ILE A 66 -17.24 -7.63 1.20
C ILE A 66 -18.12 -8.87 1.38
N ASP A 67 -19.00 -8.88 2.38
CA ASP A 67 -19.89 -10.02 2.62
C ASP A 67 -20.99 -10.14 1.55
N LYS A 68 -21.53 -9.02 1.06
CA LYS A 68 -22.58 -9.01 0.01
C LYS A 68 -22.01 -9.12 -1.41
N ASP A 69 -20.90 -8.46 -1.69
CA ASP A 69 -20.35 -8.23 -3.03
C ASP A 69 -18.87 -8.65 -3.12
N GLY A 70 -18.41 -9.62 -2.32
CA GLY A 70 -16.99 -10.01 -2.19
C GLY A 70 -16.22 -10.22 -3.50
N ASN A 71 -16.93 -10.50 -4.58
CA ASN A 71 -16.42 -10.56 -5.94
C ASN A 71 -15.93 -9.19 -6.46
N GLY A 72 -16.65 -8.10 -6.21
CA GLY A 72 -16.36 -6.75 -6.73
C GLY A 72 -15.03 -6.18 -6.24
N PHE A 73 -14.66 -6.44 -4.98
CA PHE A 73 -13.35 -6.03 -4.45
C PHE A 73 -12.21 -6.85 -5.08
N GLY A 74 -12.39 -8.16 -5.23
CA GLY A 74 -11.43 -9.04 -5.90
C GLY A 74 -11.22 -8.66 -7.38
N TYR A 75 -12.29 -8.38 -8.11
CA TYR A 75 -12.22 -7.88 -9.49
C TYR A 75 -11.52 -6.52 -9.59
N PHE A 76 -11.82 -5.59 -8.68
CA PHE A 76 -11.15 -4.30 -8.63
C PHE A 76 -9.65 -4.46 -8.40
N LEU A 77 -9.23 -5.17 -7.35
CA LEU A 77 -7.81 -5.42 -7.08
C LEU A 77 -7.13 -6.16 -8.24
N GLY A 78 -7.77 -7.20 -8.78
CA GLY A 78 -7.25 -7.94 -9.93
C GLY A 78 -7.03 -7.04 -11.15
N SER A 79 -7.97 -6.14 -11.44
CA SER A 79 -7.85 -5.21 -12.56
C SER A 79 -6.74 -4.16 -12.37
N GLN A 80 -6.53 -3.68 -11.13
CA GLN A 80 -5.46 -2.72 -10.82
C GLN A 80 -4.09 -3.41 -10.82
N ILE A 81 -3.99 -4.62 -10.28
CA ILE A 81 -2.77 -5.44 -10.35
C ILE A 81 -2.42 -5.76 -11.80
N ALA A 82 -3.40 -6.11 -12.63
CA ALA A 82 -3.17 -6.38 -14.05
C ALA A 82 -2.63 -5.13 -14.79
N ARG A 83 -3.15 -3.94 -14.48
CA ARG A 83 -2.62 -2.67 -15.02
C ARG A 83 -1.18 -2.44 -14.58
N ILE A 84 -0.87 -2.60 -13.29
CA ILE A 84 0.50 -2.42 -12.77
C ILE A 84 1.45 -3.44 -13.39
N ALA A 85 1.04 -4.72 -13.48
CA ALA A 85 1.84 -5.79 -14.07
C ALA A 85 2.15 -5.51 -15.55
N PHE A 86 1.19 -4.95 -16.30
CA PHE A 86 1.39 -4.55 -17.70
C PHE A 86 2.54 -3.53 -17.86
N PHE A 87 2.56 -2.46 -17.06
CA PHE A 87 3.64 -1.46 -17.08
C PHE A 87 4.95 -1.97 -16.46
N THR A 88 4.88 -2.92 -15.52
CA THR A 88 6.06 -3.53 -14.90
C THR A 88 6.94 -4.25 -15.93
N ASN A 89 6.35 -4.87 -16.95
CA ASN A 89 7.10 -5.52 -18.04
C ASN A 89 7.92 -4.52 -18.88
N GLU A 90 7.39 -3.31 -19.09
CA GLU A 90 8.08 -2.26 -19.83
C GLU A 90 9.25 -1.69 -19.00
N ILE A 91 9.03 -1.48 -17.70
CA ILE A 91 10.07 -1.03 -16.76
C ILE A 91 11.17 -2.09 -16.63
N MET A 92 10.84 -3.37 -16.49
CA MET A 92 11.84 -4.45 -16.44
C MET A 92 12.70 -4.49 -17.71
N LYS A 93 12.07 -4.37 -18.89
CA LYS A 93 12.82 -4.35 -20.16
C LYS A 93 13.74 -3.14 -20.28
N ALA A 94 13.30 -1.96 -19.83
CA ALA A 94 14.14 -0.77 -19.83
C ALA A 94 15.34 -0.93 -18.86
N LEU A 95 15.09 -1.51 -17.68
CA LEU A 95 16.12 -1.74 -16.66
C LEU A 95 17.14 -2.81 -17.07
N ASP A 96 16.71 -3.91 -17.69
CA ASP A 96 17.59 -4.95 -18.24
C ASP A 96 18.46 -4.42 -19.38
N LYS A 97 17.91 -3.53 -20.20
CA LYS A 97 18.65 -2.90 -21.30
C LYS A 97 19.76 -2.00 -20.77
N GLU A 98 19.46 -1.15 -19.78
CA GLU A 98 20.46 -0.28 -19.16
C GLU A 98 21.49 -1.06 -18.33
N LEU A 99 21.09 -2.12 -17.61
CA LEU A 99 22.04 -2.96 -16.88
C LEU A 99 23.03 -3.68 -17.80
N LYS A 100 22.56 -4.25 -18.93
CA LYS A 100 23.46 -4.84 -19.93
C LYS A 100 24.39 -3.82 -20.56
N GLU A 101 23.92 -2.59 -20.77
CA GLU A 101 24.72 -1.50 -21.35
C GLU A 101 25.77 -0.98 -20.35
N LEU A 102 25.46 -0.98 -19.04
CA LEU A 102 26.38 -0.61 -17.96
C LEU A 102 27.40 -1.71 -17.63
N GLU A 103 27.03 -2.99 -17.75
CA GLU A 103 27.96 -4.11 -17.56
C GLU A 103 29.02 -4.16 -18.68
N ILE A 104 28.66 -3.81 -19.92
CA ILE A 104 29.60 -3.71 -21.05
C ILE A 104 30.53 -2.50 -20.91
N LYS A 105 30.03 -1.38 -20.35
CA LYS A 105 30.82 -0.15 -20.19
C LYS A 105 31.83 -0.21 -19.03
N ASN A 106 31.62 -1.08 -18.04
CA ASN A 106 32.51 -1.22 -16.88
C ASN A 106 33.55 -2.37 -17.05
N VAL A 107 33.54 -3.06 -18.19
CA VAL A 107 34.49 -4.13 -18.55
C VAL A 107 35.51 -3.67 -19.62
N ILE A 108 35.56 -2.36 -19.93
CA ILE A 108 36.60 -1.74 -20.77
C ILE A 108 37.41 -0.73 -19.94
#